data_AF-A0AAI9Z8G0-F1
#
_entry.id   AF-A0AAI9Z8G0-F1
#
_cell.length_a   1.000
_cell.length_b   1.000
_cell.length_c   1.000
_cell.angle_alpha   90.00
_cell.angle_beta   90.00
_cell.angle_gamma   90.00
#
_symmetry.space_group_name_H-M   'P 1'
#
loop_
_entity.id
_entity.type
_entity.pdbx_description
1 polymer ?
#
loop_
_entity_poly.entity_id
_entity_poly.type
_entity_poly.pdbx_seq_one_letter_code
_entity_poly.pdbx_strand_id
1 'polypeptide(L)' 'MRILHSLEQNHSVDEQNDISTHTDVECLTIVTQDSSDSLEVLSKSGHWVKADPIPGALIVNIAD' A
#
# COMPACT_ATOMS: atom_id res chain seq x y z
N MET A 1 -8.74 3.64 13.31
CA MET A 1 -7.31 3.26 13.44
C MET A 1 -7.19 1.76 13.27
N ARG A 2 -6.40 1.31 12.30
CA ARG A 2 -6.12 -0.11 12.01
C ARG A 2 -4.62 -0.32 12.05
N ILE A 3 -4.17 -1.42 12.65
CA ILE A 3 -2.77 -1.86 12.59
C ILE A 3 -2.73 -3.08 11.68
N LEU A 4 -1.84 -3.04 10.70
CA LEU A 4 -1.61 -4.10 9.74
C LEU A 4 -0.19 -4.60 9.91
N HIS A 5 0.00 -5.92 9.87
CA HIS A 5 1.30 -6.55 9.88
C HIS A 5 1.31 -7.61 8.79
N SER A 6 1.99 -7.29 7.68
CA SER A 6 2.25 -8.24 6.61
C SER A 6 3.45 -9.10 7.00
N LEU A 7 3.30 -10.40 6.88
CA LEU A 7 4.40 -11.35 7.08
C LEU A 7 5.18 -11.47 5.77
N GLU A 8 6.49 -11.74 5.86
CA GLU A 8 7.26 -12.08 4.66
C GLU A 8 6.70 -13.36 4.04
N GLN A 9 6.15 -13.26 2.84
CA GLN A 9 5.62 -14.39 2.09
C GLN A 9 6.65 -14.81 1.02
N ASN A 10 6.99 -16.10 0.94
CA ASN A 10 7.88 -16.65 -0.11
C ASN A 10 7.07 -17.16 -1.31
N HIS A 11 6.28 -16.27 -1.92
CA HIS A 11 5.42 -16.58 -3.06
C HIS A 11 5.90 -15.86 -4.32
N SER A 12 5.45 -16.30 -5.49
CA SER A 12 5.73 -15.56 -6.73
C SER A 12 5.11 -14.16 -6.66
N VAL A 13 5.71 -13.16 -7.32
CA VAL A 13 5.26 -11.75 -7.27
C VAL A 13 3.76 -11.61 -7.60
N ASP A 14 3.24 -12.47 -8.47
CA ASP A 14 1.85 -12.48 -8.92
C ASP A 14 0.87 -13.05 -7.87
N GLU A 15 1.38 -13.78 -6.87
CA GLU A 15 0.60 -14.43 -5.80
C GLU A 15 0.66 -13.66 -4.47
N GLN A 16 1.38 -12.55 -4.43
CA GLN A 16 1.68 -11.80 -3.20
C GLN A 16 0.66 -10.69 -2.96
N ASN A 17 -0.60 -11.06 -2.72
CA ASN A 17 -1.68 -10.11 -2.47
C ASN A 17 -2.29 -10.29 -1.07
N ASP A 18 -1.65 -9.69 -0.07
CA ASP A 18 -2.14 -9.72 1.31
C ASP A 18 -3.45 -8.92 1.48
N ILE A 19 -3.69 -7.90 0.65
CA ILE A 19 -4.88 -7.04 0.70
C ILE A 19 -5.34 -6.74 -0.73
N SER A 20 -6.53 -7.25 -1.09
CA SER A 20 -7.16 -7.00 -2.39
C SER A 20 -7.15 -5.52 -2.78
N THR A 21 -6.95 -5.24 -4.05
CA THR A 21 -7.09 -3.92 -4.66
C THR A 21 -8.43 -3.28 -4.27
N HIS A 22 -8.38 -2.05 -3.77
CA HIS A 22 -9.56 -1.29 -3.37
C HIS A 22 -9.25 0.22 -3.35
N THR A 23 -10.32 1.02 -3.30
CA THR A 23 -10.28 2.40 -2.85
C THR A 23 -10.81 2.47 -1.42
N ASP A 24 -10.27 3.39 -0.62
CA ASP A 24 -10.79 3.63 0.72
C ASP A 24 -12.21 4.22 0.66
N VAL A 25 -13.04 3.91 1.65
CA VAL A 25 -14.42 4.42 1.75
C VAL A 25 -14.52 5.74 2.54
N GLU A 26 -13.46 6.10 3.27
CA GLU A 26 -13.37 7.35 4.04
C GLU A 26 -12.63 8.43 3.24
N CYS A 27 -12.86 9.71 3.52
CA CYS A 27 -12.30 10.84 2.75
C CYS A 27 -10.76 10.83 2.61
N LEU A 28 -10.04 10.37 3.65
CA LEU A 28 -8.58 10.30 3.63
C LEU A 28 -8.08 9.13 4.47
N THR A 29 -6.95 8.57 4.04
CA THR A 29 -6.17 7.59 4.83
C THR A 29 -4.75 8.09 5.01
N ILE A 30 -4.23 8.00 6.24
CA ILE A 30 -2.83 8.32 6.56
C ILE A 30 -2.14 7.02 6.97
N VAL A 31 -1.01 6.72 6.31
CA VAL A 31 -0.23 5.52 6.54
C VAL A 31 1.19 5.88 6.97
N THR A 32 1.64 5.31 8.08
CA THR A 32 3.05 5.21 8.45
C THR A 32 3.58 3.87 7.95
N GLN A 33 4.63 3.89 7.13
CA GLN A 33 5.29 2.67 6.67
C GLN A 33 6.52 2.35 7.54
N ASP A 34 6.83 1.06 7.66
CA ASP A 34 8.15 0.60 8.02
C ASP A 34 9.05 0.54 6.78
N SER A 35 10.16 -0.19 6.83
CA SER A 35 11.07 -0.32 5.68
C SER A 35 10.60 -1.36 4.63
N SER A 36 9.38 -1.88 4.72
CA SER A 36 8.85 -2.87 3.77
C SER A 36 8.30 -2.22 2.49
N ASP A 37 8.61 -2.82 1.36
CA ASP A 37 8.20 -2.34 0.02
C ASP A 37 6.92 -3.04 -0.47
N SER A 38 5.90 -3.06 0.40
CA SER A 38 4.67 -3.83 0.20
C SER A 38 3.50 -3.03 -0.36
N LEU A 39 3.61 -1.70 -0.42
CA LEU A 39 2.52 -0.83 -0.84
C LEU A 39 2.68 -0.43 -2.30
N GLU A 40 1.64 -0.67 -3.09
CA GLU A 40 1.55 -0.26 -4.48
C GLU A 40 0.28 0.56 -4.73
N VAL A 41 0.37 1.48 -5.70
CA VAL A 41 -0.75 2.30 -6.15
C VAL A 41 -0.97 2.12 -7.65
N LEU A 42 -2.24 2.05 -8.06
CA LEU A 42 -2.59 1.95 -9.47
C LEU A 42 -2.53 3.34 -10.10
N SER A 43 -1.60 3.54 -11.05
CA SER A 43 -1.50 4.79 -11.80
C SER A 43 -2.69 4.97 -12.75
N LYS A 44 -2.91 6.21 -13.20
CA LYS A 44 -3.93 6.54 -14.23
C LYS A 44 -3.71 5.81 -15.56
N SER A 45 -2.49 5.31 -15.80
CA SER A 45 -2.16 4.52 -17.00
C SER A 45 -2.48 3.03 -16.86
N GLY A 46 -3.00 2.59 -15.71
CA GLY A 46 -3.34 1.19 -15.44
C GLY A 46 -2.15 0.33 -15.00
N HIS A 47 -1.00 0.93 -14.72
CA HIS A 47 0.17 0.23 -14.19
C HIS A 47 0.29 0.43 -12.69
N TRP A 48 0.63 -0.64 -11.97
CA TRP A 48 1.01 -0.60 -10.57
C TRP A 48 2.35 0.11 -10.39
N VAL A 49 2.43 0.97 -9.38
CA VAL A 49 3.62 1.74 -9.02
C VAL A 49 3.87 1.54 -7.55
N LYS A 50 5.10 1.16 -7.20
CA LYS A 50 5.53 1.02 -5.81
C LYS A 50 5.59 2.36 -5.10
N ALA A 51 5.14 2.37 -3.85
CA ALA A 51 5.29 3.51 -2.95
C ALA A 51 6.46 3.25 -2.01
N ASP A 52 7.67 3.54 -2.51
CA ASP A 52 8.93 3.34 -1.77
C ASP A 52 8.87 4.04 -0.39
N PRO A 53 9.16 3.32 0.72
CA PRO A 53 9.18 3.92 2.03
C PRO A 53 10.25 5.02 2.16
N ILE A 54 9.84 6.20 2.62
CA ILE A 54 10.74 7.31 2.92
C ILE A 54 10.79 7.48 4.45
N PRO A 55 11.97 7.37 5.09
CA PRO A 55 12.09 7.53 6.53
C PRO A 55 11.51 8.86 7.03
N GLY A 56 10.56 8.77 7.97
CA GLY A 56 9.88 9.94 8.57
C GLY A 56 8.78 10.56 7.72
N ALA A 57 8.48 10.02 6.53
CA ALA A 57 7.36 10.47 5.72
C ALA A 57 6.05 9.78 6.12
N LEU A 58 4.93 10.40 5.74
CA LEU A 58 3.60 9.82 5.80
C LEU A 58 3.06 9.70 4.38
N ILE A 59 2.38 8.60 4.10
CA ILE A 59 1.55 8.48 2.89
C ILE A 59 0.16 8.99 3.23
N VAL A 60 -0.39 9.80 2.32
CA VAL A 60 -1.77 10.28 2.39
C VAL A 60 -2.49 9.82 1.13
N ASN A 61 -3.51 9.00 1.29
CA ASN A 61 -4.43 8.62 0.22
C ASN A 61 -5.69 9.48 0.30
N ILE A 62 -6.18 9.91 -0.86
CA ILE A 62 -7.46 10.62 -0.99
C ILE A 62 -8.44 9.65 -1.63
N ALA A 63 -9.58 9.45 -0.98
CA ALA A 63 -10.64 8.61 -1.53
C ALA A 63 -11.56 9.39 -2.47
N ASP A 64 -12.61 8.71 -2.93
CA ASP A 64 -13.68 9.25 -3.77
C ASP A 64 -14.48 10.36 -3.07
#